data_AF-A0AA96KHC1-F1
#
_entry.id   AF-A0AA96KHC1-F1
#
_cell.length_a   1.000
_cell.length_b   1.000
_cell.length_c   1.000
_cell.angle_alpha   90.00
_cell.angle_beta   90.00
_cell.angle_gamma   90.00
#
_symmetry.space_group_name_H-M   'P 1'
#
loop_
_entity.id
_entity.type
_entity.pdbx_description
1 polymer ?
#
loop_
_entity_poly.entity_id
_entity_poly.type
_entity_poly.pdbx_seq_one_letter_code
_entity_poly.pdbx_strand_id
1 'polypeptide(L)'
;MHKIKNVHQPDISEIHSIFDEIDYLVAFTQQMEESLRNAYIQKVTFPADELAKIRQNHTRHFHKIREFKRILAEYCQNFHYAQHRSEIRNYLHNLEELEIQTAANIGTAANLVKK
;
A
#
# COMPACT_ATOMS: atom_id res chain seq x y z
N MET A 1 -37.50 -3.94 -24.77
CA MET A 1 -36.19 -3.30 -24.98
C MET A 1 -35.46 -3.24 -23.65
N HIS A 2 -34.47 -4.10 -23.43
CA HIS A 2 -33.67 -4.08 -22.21
C HIS A 2 -32.71 -2.88 -22.30
N LYS A 3 -32.89 -1.88 -21.41
CA LYS A 3 -31.90 -0.83 -21.18
C LYS A 3 -30.68 -1.51 -20.56
N ILE A 4 -29.67 -1.79 -21.38
CA ILE A 4 -28.33 -2.10 -20.90
C ILE A 4 -27.89 -0.85 -20.13
N LYS A 5 -27.80 -0.95 -18.80
CA LYS A 5 -27.12 0.07 -18.01
C LYS A 5 -25.73 0.18 -18.61
N ASN A 6 -25.38 1.35 -19.11
CA ASN A 6 -23.98 1.69 -19.41
C ASN A 6 -23.21 1.49 -18.11
N VAL A 7 -22.61 0.30 -17.97
CA VAL A 7 -21.50 0.11 -17.06
C VAL A 7 -20.46 1.06 -17.61
N HIS A 8 -20.19 2.15 -16.90
CA HIS A 8 -19.02 3.00 -17.21
C HIS A 8 -17.87 2.02 -17.36
N GLN A 9 -17.33 1.88 -18.58
CA GLN A 9 -15.99 1.35 -18.71
C GLN A 9 -15.13 2.38 -17.99
N PRO A 10 -14.54 2.06 -16.82
CA PRO A 10 -13.57 2.92 -16.23
C PRO A 10 -12.48 3.08 -17.28
N ASP A 11 -12.16 4.35 -17.52
CA ASP A 11 -11.17 4.73 -18.49
C ASP A 11 -9.85 4.07 -18.09
N ILE A 12 -9.09 3.50 -19.03
CA ILE A 12 -7.80 2.85 -18.73
C ILE A 12 -6.87 3.86 -18.01
N SER A 13 -7.04 5.15 -18.30
CA SER A 13 -6.40 6.26 -17.59
C SER A 13 -6.67 6.29 -16.08
N GLU A 14 -7.85 5.85 -15.62
CA GLU A 14 -8.19 5.78 -14.20
C GLU A 14 -7.40 4.67 -13.49
N ILE A 15 -7.20 3.52 -14.16
CA ILE A 15 -6.37 2.42 -13.64
C ILE A 15 -4.91 2.85 -13.53
N HIS A 16 -4.37 3.52 -14.54
CA HIS A 16 -2.99 4.00 -14.51
C HIS A 16 -2.78 5.06 -13.41
N SER A 17 -3.74 5.98 -13.21
CA SER A 17 -3.66 6.92 -12.09
C SER A 17 -3.67 6.23 -10.73
N ILE A 18 -4.42 5.12 -10.59
CA ILE A 18 -4.40 4.30 -9.37
C ILE A 18 -3.03 3.63 -9.20
N PHE A 19 -2.42 3.13 -10.27
CA PHE A 19 -1.08 2.55 -10.22
C PHE A 19 -0.02 3.57 -9.81
N ASP A 20 -0.05 4.77 -10.38
CA ASP A 20 0.87 5.86 -10.01
C ASP A 20 0.74 6.22 -8.52
N GLU A 21 -0.49 6.26 -8.00
CA GLU A 21 -0.73 6.53 -6.58
C GLU A 21 -0.28 5.37 -5.68
N ILE A 22 -0.44 4.12 -6.13
CA ILE A 22 0.11 2.96 -5.43
C ILE A 22 1.63 3.05 -5.38
N ASP A 23 2.30 3.34 -6.49
CA ASP A 23 3.76 3.42 -6.55
C ASP A 23 4.31 4.52 -5.64
N TYR A 24 3.63 5.68 -5.60
CA TYR A 24 3.95 6.74 -4.65
C TYR A 24 3.86 6.26 -3.19
N LEU A 25 2.78 5.55 -2.84
CA LEU A 25 2.57 5.03 -1.48
C LEU A 25 3.60 3.94 -1.10
N VAL A 26 3.97 3.09 -2.06
CA VAL A 26 5.02 2.08 -1.88
C VAL A 26 6.36 2.74 -1.58
N ALA A 27 6.78 3.70 -2.41
CA ALA A 27 8.04 4.42 -2.25
C ALA A 27 8.09 5.17 -0.91
N PHE A 28 7.00 5.86 -0.54
CA PHE A 28 6.90 6.55 0.74
C PHE A 28 7.03 5.59 1.93
N THR A 29 6.37 4.43 1.86
CA THR A 29 6.43 3.42 2.93
C THR A 29 7.84 2.85 3.07
N GLN A 30 8.51 2.53 1.96
CA GLN A 30 9.91 2.06 1.96
C GLN A 30 10.86 3.09 2.58
N GLN A 31 10.69 4.38 2.29
CA GLN A 31 11.52 5.44 2.88
C GLN A 31 11.34 5.53 4.41
N MET A 32 10.11 5.34 4.89
CA MET A 32 9.85 5.27 6.33
C MET A 32 10.50 4.05 6.98
N GLU A 33 10.43 2.88 6.32
CA GLU A 33 11.07 1.66 6.80
C GLU A 33 12.59 1.79 6.89
N GLU A 34 13.21 2.43 5.90
CA GLU A 34 14.66 2.68 5.90
C GLU A 34 15.07 3.55 7.09
N SER A 35 14.26 4.56 7.42
CA SER A 35 14.47 5.40 8.60
C SER A 35 14.40 4.60 9.91
N LEU A 36 13.41 3.72 10.05
CA LEU A 36 13.29 2.80 11.19
C LEU A 36 14.47 1.84 11.28
N ARG A 37 14.86 1.23 10.16
CA ARG A 37 15.97 0.29 10.06
C ARG A 37 17.31 0.95 10.41
N ASN A 38 17.53 2.18 9.94
CA ASN A 38 18.74 2.94 10.26
C ASN A 38 18.83 3.26 11.75
N ALA A 39 17.72 3.66 12.39
CA ALA A 39 17.69 3.85 13.84
C ALA A 39 17.98 2.54 14.60
N TYR A 40 17.48 1.40 14.10
CA TYR A 40 17.79 0.08 14.66
C TYR A 40 19.27 -0.29 14.54
N ILE A 41 19.85 -0.12 13.35
CA ILE A 41 21.28 -0.41 13.09
C ILE A 41 22.18 0.44 14.00
N GLN A 42 21.85 1.71 14.17
CA GLN A 42 22.63 2.63 14.99
C GLN A 42 22.43 2.41 16.50
N LYS A 43 21.55 1.48 16.92
CA LYS A 43 21.18 1.24 18.33
C LYS A 43 20.78 2.51 19.08
N VAL A 44 20.26 3.50 18.35
CA VAL A 44 19.79 4.74 18.92
C VAL A 44 18.39 4.50 19.48
N THR A 45 18.09 5.17 20.59
CA THR A 45 16.76 5.09 21.18
C THR A 45 15.77 5.69 20.20
N PHE A 46 14.76 4.93 19.77
CA PHE A 46 13.76 5.43 18.84
C PHE A 46 12.72 6.26 19.62
N PRO A 47 12.51 7.55 19.32
CA PRO A 47 11.56 8.37 20.07
C PRO A 47 10.14 7.79 19.99
N ALA A 48 9.47 7.72 21.13
CA ALA A 48 8.13 7.13 21.20
C ALA A 48 7.10 7.92 20.37
N ASP A 49 7.26 9.24 20.29
CA ASP A 49 6.40 10.12 19.49
C ASP A 49 6.65 9.95 17.98
N GLU A 50 7.89 9.70 17.56
CA GLU A 50 8.20 9.33 16.18
C GLU A 50 7.59 7.98 15.82
N LEU A 51 7.65 6.98 16.72
CA LEU A 51 6.99 5.69 16.48
C LEU A 51 5.48 5.83 16.36
N ALA A 52 4.87 6.69 17.18
CA ALA A 52 3.44 6.97 17.12
C ALA A 52 3.05 7.62 15.78
N LYS A 53 3.82 8.60 15.29
CA LYS A 53 3.62 9.23 13.98
C LYS A 53 3.75 8.21 12.85
N ILE A 54 4.76 7.34 12.91
CA ILE A 54 4.96 6.29 11.91
C ILE A 54 3.77 5.32 11.91
N ARG A 55 3.32 4.86 13.08
CA ARG A 55 2.14 3.99 13.19
C ARG A 55 0.88 4.64 12.64
N GLN A 56 0.66 5.93 12.92
CA GLN A 56 -0.52 6.66 12.44
C GLN A 56 -0.51 6.82 10.91
N ASN A 57 0.64 7.23 10.34
CA ASN A 57 0.82 7.34 8.90
C ASN A 57 0.69 5.97 8.22
N HIS A 58 1.26 4.94 8.83
CA HIS A 58 1.12 3.55 8.39
C HIS A 58 -0.35 3.11 8.35
N THR A 59 -1.11 3.29 9.44
CA THR A 59 -2.53 2.95 9.46
C THR A 59 -3.32 3.66 8.36
N ARG A 60 -3.02 4.94 8.11
CA ARG A 60 -3.67 5.72 7.04
C ARG A 60 -3.31 5.21 5.65
N HIS A 61 -2.04 4.93 5.37
CA HIS A 61 -1.59 4.43 4.08
C HIS A 61 -2.11 3.03 3.79
N PHE A 62 -2.13 2.15 4.78
CA PHE A 62 -2.68 0.81 4.64
C PHE A 62 -4.18 0.81 4.42
N HIS A 63 -4.90 1.76 5.02
CA HIS A 63 -6.31 1.96 4.69
C HIS A 63 -6.49 2.26 3.20
N LYS A 64 -5.67 3.17 2.65
CA LYS A 64 -5.74 3.55 1.24
C LYS A 64 -5.28 2.41 0.30
N ILE A 65 -4.24 1.68 0.66
CA ILE A 65 -3.81 0.45 -0.03
C ILE A 65 -4.95 -0.57 -0.07
N ARG A 66 -5.68 -0.77 1.04
CA ARG A 66 -6.84 -1.68 1.06
C ARG A 66 -7.99 -1.22 0.17
N GLU A 67 -8.26 0.09 0.14
CA GLU A 67 -9.23 0.64 -0.81
C GLU A 67 -8.80 0.37 -2.25
N PHE A 68 -7.52 0.58 -2.58
CA PHE A 68 -7.01 0.25 -3.91
C PHE A 68 -7.06 -1.24 -4.22
N LYS A 69 -6.72 -2.12 -3.27
CA LYS A 69 -6.89 -3.57 -3.44
C LYS A 69 -8.33 -3.93 -3.78
N ARG A 70 -9.31 -3.30 -3.11
CA ARG A 70 -10.74 -3.51 -3.37
C ARG A 70 -11.11 -3.03 -4.78
N ILE A 71 -10.73 -1.81 -5.14
CA ILE A 71 -11.00 -1.24 -6.48
C ILE A 71 -10.38 -2.13 -7.56
N LEU A 72 -9.09 -2.47 -7.43
CA LEU A 72 -8.39 -3.34 -8.37
C LEU A 72 -9.03 -4.74 -8.51
N ALA A 73 -9.53 -5.32 -7.42
CA ALA A 73 -10.25 -6.59 -7.44
C ALA A 73 -11.60 -6.48 -8.17
N GLU A 74 -12.37 -5.42 -7.92
CA GLU A 74 -13.63 -5.11 -8.63
C GLU A 74 -13.37 -4.92 -10.13
N TYR A 75 -12.28 -4.23 -10.49
CA TYR A 75 -11.85 -4.07 -11.87
C TYR A 75 -11.49 -5.41 -12.53
N CYS A 76 -10.78 -6.30 -11.83
CA CYS A 76 -10.47 -7.63 -12.34
C CYS A 76 -11.72 -8.49 -12.60
N GLN A 77 -12.77 -8.34 -11.79
CA GLN A 77 -14.03 -9.06 -11.94
C GLN A 77 -14.88 -8.51 -13.10
N ASN A 78 -14.92 -7.18 -13.25
CA ASN A 78 -15.81 -6.52 -14.19
C ASN A 78 -15.24 -6.35 -15.61
N PHE A 79 -13.91 -6.46 -15.80
CA PHE A 79 -13.27 -6.18 -17.08
C PHE A 79 -12.58 -7.39 -17.74
N HIS A 80 -12.83 -7.55 -19.04
CA HIS A 80 -12.22 -8.55 -19.93
C HIS A 80 -10.82 -8.15 -20.45
N TYR A 81 -10.08 -7.30 -19.74
CA TYR A 81 -8.72 -6.93 -20.14
C TYR A 81 -7.70 -7.92 -19.57
N ALA A 82 -7.45 -9.01 -20.31
CA ALA A 82 -6.52 -10.06 -19.90
C ALA A 82 -5.09 -9.55 -19.63
N GLN A 83 -4.65 -8.52 -20.35
CA GLN A 83 -3.33 -7.90 -20.19
C GLN A 83 -3.19 -7.17 -18.84
N HIS A 84 -4.18 -6.35 -18.47
CA HIS A 84 -4.18 -5.62 -17.20
C HIS A 84 -4.45 -6.51 -15.98
N ARG A 85 -5.08 -7.69 -16.15
CA ARG A 85 -5.24 -8.65 -15.03
C ARG A 85 -3.91 -9.13 -14.47
N SER A 86 -2.88 -9.25 -15.31
CA SER A 86 -1.55 -9.65 -14.82
C SER A 86 -0.87 -8.53 -14.04
N GLU A 87 -0.93 -7.31 -14.56
CA GLU A 87 -0.40 -6.11 -13.89
C GLU A 87 -1.08 -5.88 -12.55
N ILE A 88 -2.42 -5.93 -12.52
CA ILE A 88 -3.20 -5.78 -11.29
C ILE A 88 -2.80 -6.85 -10.26
N ARG A 89 -2.64 -8.11 -10.66
CA ARG A 89 -2.19 -9.18 -9.75
C ARG A 89 -0.80 -8.92 -9.18
N ASN A 90 0.13 -8.43 -9.99
CA ASN A 90 1.46 -8.07 -9.52
C ASN A 90 1.39 -6.93 -8.49
N TYR A 91 0.60 -5.88 -8.75
CA TYR A 91 0.38 -4.81 -7.79
C TYR A 91 -0.24 -5.31 -6.49
N LEU A 92 -1.27 -6.17 -6.56
CA LEU A 92 -1.89 -6.75 -5.37
C LEU A 92 -0.89 -7.56 -4.53
N HIS A 93 -0.03 -8.34 -5.19
CA HIS A 93 1.01 -9.13 -4.54
C HIS A 93 2.08 -8.24 -3.89
N ASN A 94 2.63 -7.27 -4.63
CA ASN A 94 3.63 -6.34 -4.11
C ASN A 94 3.10 -5.55 -2.91
N LEU A 95 1.82 -5.15 -2.95
CA LEU A 95 1.17 -4.49 -1.83
C LEU A 95 1.04 -5.42 -0.62
N GLU A 96 0.73 -6.71 -0.80
CA GLU A 96 0.69 -7.68 0.29
C GLU A 96 2.08 -7.91 0.91
N GLU A 97 3.13 -8.02 0.11
CA GLU A 97 4.50 -8.13 0.60
C GLU A 97 4.92 -6.89 1.40
N LEU A 98 4.60 -5.70 0.90
CA LEU A 98 4.82 -4.44 1.62
C LEU A 98 4.08 -4.46 2.97
N GLU A 99 2.83 -4.93 2.99
CA GLU A 99 2.06 -4.99 4.25
C GLU A 99 2.74 -5.86 5.31
N ILE A 100 3.27 -7.02 4.90
CA ILE A 100 3.98 -7.95 5.78
C ILE A 100 5.29 -7.35 6.27
N GLN A 101 6.08 -6.78 5.37
CA GLN A 101 7.40 -6.22 5.68
C GLN A 101 7.29 -5.04 6.65
N THR A 102 6.33 -4.15 6.45
CA THR A 102 6.20 -2.98 7.32
C THR A 102 5.68 -3.34 8.70
N ALA A 103 4.78 -4.33 8.81
CA ALA A 103 4.34 -4.86 10.09
C ALA A 103 5.52 -5.43 10.90
N ALA A 104 6.43 -6.17 10.25
CA ALA A 104 7.63 -6.72 10.89
C ALA A 104 8.59 -5.61 11.35
N ASN A 105 8.79 -4.58 10.53
CA ASN A 105 9.65 -3.44 10.85
C ASN A 105 9.12 -2.62 12.03
N ILE A 106 7.82 -2.34 12.08
CA ILE A 106 7.19 -1.63 13.21
C ILE A 106 7.30 -2.46 14.50
N GLY A 107 7.10 -3.78 14.41
CA GLY A 107 7.26 -4.69 15.55
C GLY A 107 8.69 -4.65 16.11
N THR A 108 9.68 -4.64 15.22
CA THR A 108 11.10 -4.55 15.58
C THR A 108 11.43 -3.19 16.22
N ALA A 109 10.96 -2.09 15.64
CA ALA A 109 11.17 -0.74 16.18
C ALA A 109 10.50 -0.54 17.55
N ALA A 110 9.36 -1.18 17.80
CA ALA A 110 8.69 -1.15 19.10
C ALA A 110 9.57 -1.68 20.24
N ASN A 111 10.46 -2.64 19.95
CA ASN A 111 11.40 -3.20 20.93
C ASN A 111 12.56 -2.25 21.26
N LEU A 112 12.76 -1.17 20.48
CA LEU A 112 13.82 -0.18 20.68
C LEU A 112 13.38 1.07 21.44
N VAL A 113 12.08 1.22 21.68
CA VAL A 113 11.55 2.33 22.47
C VAL A 113 11.92 2.08 23.93
N LYS A 114 12.72 2.97 24.53
CA LYS A 114 12.96 2.93 25.98
C LYS A 114 11.65 3.20 26.71
N LYS A 115 11.35 2.33 27.70
CA LYS A 115 10.31 2.57 28.70
C LYS A 115 10.66 3.75 29.59
#